data_AF-A0A9D6YSN5-F1
#
_entry.id   AF-A0A9D6YSN5-F1
#
_cell.length_a   1.000
_cell.length_b   1.000
_cell.length_c   1.000
_cell.angle_alpha   90.00
_cell.angle_beta   90.00
_cell.angle_gamma   90.00
#
_symmetry.space_group_name_H-M   'P 1'
#
loop_
_entity.id
_entity.type
_entity.pdbx_description
1 polymer ?
#
loop_
_entity_poly.entity_id
_entity_poly.type
_entity_poly.pdbx_seq_one_letter_code
_entity_poly.pdbx_strand_id
1 'polypeptide(L)' 'IPYLSRIIAVADGYAAMTSEMPWYKTVSKEKAKGAIKAGAGSQFDPEIADAFCRII' A
#
# COMPACT_ATOMS: atom_id res chain seq x y z
N ILE A 1 -3.01 -9.04 14.25
CA ILE A 1 -3.95 -8.16 13.49
C ILE A 1 -4.98 -9.06 12.79
N PRO A 2 -6.29 -8.79 12.89
CA PRO A 2 -7.32 -9.54 12.17
C PRO A 2 -7.07 -9.54 10.66
N TYR A 3 -7.49 -10.60 9.95
CA TYR A 3 -7.21 -10.75 8.51
C TYR A 3 -7.70 -9.56 7.68
N LEU A 4 -8.95 -9.15 7.86
CA LEU A 4 -9.53 -8.01 7.12
C LEU A 4 -8.80 -6.69 7.42
N SER A 5 -8.36 -6.48 8.66
CA SER A 5 -7.59 -5.28 9.02
C SER A 5 -6.23 -5.22 8.32
N ARG A 6 -5.60 -6.37 8.05
CA ARG A 6 -4.35 -6.42 7.26
C ARG A 6 -4.58 -6.01 5.80
N ILE A 7 -5.72 -6.38 5.22
CA ILE A 7 -6.12 -5.95 3.86
C ILE A 7 -6.35 -4.44 3.83
N ILE A 8 -7.12 -3.93 4.79
CA ILE A 8 -7.41 -2.49 4.87
C ILE A 8 -6.12 -1.70 5.04
N ALA A 9 -5.16 -2.17 5.84
CA ALA A 9 -3.88 -1.49 6.02
C ALA A 9 -3.10 -1.29 4.71
N VAL A 10 -3.08 -2.31 3.82
CA VAL A 10 -2.41 -2.18 2.51
C VAL A 10 -3.17 -1.20 1.60
N ALA A 11 -4.50 -1.32 1.56
CA ALA A 11 -5.33 -0.44 0.74
C ALA A 11 -5.25 1.03 1.19
N ASP A 12 -5.29 1.29 2.49
CA ASP A 12 -5.17 2.62 3.09
C ASP A 12 -3.78 3.23 2.84
N GLY A 13 -2.72 2.43 3.02
CA GLY A 13 -1.36 2.86 2.69
C GLY A 13 -1.19 3.24 1.22
N TYR A 14 -1.79 2.48 0.29
CA TYR A 14 -1.79 2.82 -1.14
C TYR A 14 -2.57 4.11 -1.43
N ALA A 15 -3.76 4.25 -0.86
CA ALA A 15 -4.59 5.44 -1.04
C ALA A 15 -3.90 6.69 -0.49
N ALA A 16 -3.27 6.60 0.68
CA ALA A 16 -2.50 7.67 1.30
C ALA A 16 -1.25 8.08 0.50
N MET A 17 -0.81 7.27 -0.46
CA MET A 17 0.30 7.60 -1.37
C MET A 17 -0.17 8.20 -2.70
N THR A 18 -1.30 7.71 -3.21
CA THR A 18 -1.75 8.00 -4.58
C THR A 18 -2.89 9.02 -4.66
N SER A 19 -3.58 9.31 -3.56
CA SER A 19 -4.69 10.26 -3.54
C SER A 19 -4.20 11.70 -3.52
N GLU A 20 -4.71 12.56 -4.40
CA GLU A 20 -4.36 13.97 -4.36
C GLU A 20 -4.87 14.61 -3.06
N MET A 21 -3.95 15.19 -2.29
CA MET A 21 -4.28 16.05 -1.16
C MET A 21 -3.70 17.44 -1.37
N PRO A 22 -4.37 18.50 -0.86
CA PRO A 22 -3.93 19.88 -1.07
C PRO A 22 -2.50 20.19 -0.60
N TRP A 23 -1.97 19.38 0.33
CA TRP A 23 -0.72 19.64 1.03
C TRP A 23 0.44 18.68 0.67
N TYR A 24 0.26 17.70 -0.22
CA TYR A 24 1.38 16.85 -0.65
C TYR A 24 1.26 16.37 -2.10
N LYS A 25 2.41 16.07 -2.71
CA LYS A 25 2.47 15.51 -4.08
C LYS A 25 2.23 14.00 -4.05
N THR A 26 1.25 13.55 -4.82
CA THR A 26 0.99 12.13 -5.06
C THR A 26 2.22 11.44 -5.66
N VAL A 27 2.43 10.19 -5.27
CA VAL A 27 3.44 9.35 -5.91
C VAL A 27 2.80 8.51 -7.02
N SER A 28 3.59 8.17 -8.05
CA SER A 28 3.09 7.31 -9.13
C SER A 28 2.76 5.91 -8.62
N LYS A 29 1.95 5.18 -9.39
CA LYS A 29 1.59 3.80 -9.07
C LYS A 29 2.82 2.92 -8.88
N GLU A 30 3.85 3.04 -9.72
CA GLU A 30 5.08 2.26 -9.59
C GLU A 30 5.80 2.56 -8.27
N LYS A 31 5.90 3.84 -7.89
CA LYS A 31 6.52 4.24 -6.62
C LYS A 31 5.73 3.72 -5.42
N ALA A 32 4.40 3.80 -5.47
CA ALA A 32 3.53 3.26 -4.43
C ALA A 32 3.68 1.72 -4.29
N LYS A 33 3.75 0.98 -5.40
CA LYS A 33 4.04 -0.46 -5.39
C LYS A 33 5.41 -0.76 -4.76
N GLY A 34 6.42 0.03 -5.11
CA GLY A 34 7.76 -0.09 -4.54
C GLY A 34 7.76 0.10 -3.02
N ALA A 35 7.04 1.09 -2.53
CA ALA A 35 6.90 1.35 -1.09
C ALA A 35 6.15 0.23 -0.36
N ILE A 36 5.05 -0.29 -0.94
CA ILE A 36 4.30 -1.42 -0.37
C ILE A 36 5.18 -2.67 -0.31
N LYS A 37 5.92 -2.97 -1.37
CA LYS A 37 6.87 -4.10 -1.38
C LYS A 37 7.99 -3.94 -0.36
N ALA A 38 8.52 -2.73 -0.20
CA ALA A 38 9.55 -2.46 0.81
C ALA A 38 9.02 -2.62 2.24
N GLY A 39 7.74 -2.32 2.48
CA GLY A 39 7.07 -2.48 3.78
C GLY A 39 6.54 -3.91 4.06
N ALA A 40 6.65 -4.83 3.10
CA ALA A 40 6.18 -6.21 3.26
C ALA A 40 6.94 -6.94 4.38
N GLY A 41 6.21 -7.63 5.26
CA GLY A 41 6.78 -8.32 6.43
C GLY A 41 7.02 -7.41 7.65
N SER A 42 6.75 -6.10 7.53
CA SER A 42 6.80 -5.15 8.65
C SER A 42 5.47 -4.40 8.80
N GLN A 43 5.29 -3.30 8.08
CA GLN A 43 4.03 -2.53 8.06
C GLN A 43 2.89 -3.28 7.38
N PHE A 44 3.21 -4.11 6.39
CA PHE A 44 2.22 -4.83 5.59
C PHE A 44 2.41 -6.33 5.70
N ASP A 45 1.30 -7.04 5.65
CA ASP A 45 1.32 -8.48 5.49
C ASP A 45 1.94 -8.83 4.13
N PRO A 46 2.98 -9.68 4.08
CA PRO A 46 3.73 -9.93 2.86
C PRO A 46 2.90 -10.63 1.77
N GLU A 47 1.96 -11.51 2.14
CA GLU A 47 1.10 -12.20 1.17
C GLU A 47 0.11 -11.22 0.55
N ILE A 48 -0.50 -10.36 1.38
CA ILE A 48 -1.47 -9.37 0.92
C ILE A 48 -0.78 -8.27 0.11
N ALA A 49 0.40 -7.82 0.54
CA ALA A 49 1.18 -6.81 -0.18
C ALA A 49 1.56 -7.28 -1.59
N ASP A 50 2.00 -8.53 -1.72
CA ASP A 50 2.34 -9.11 -3.01
C ASP A 50 1.09 -9.32 -3.89
N ALA A 51 0.02 -9.87 -3.33
CA ALA A 51 -1.25 -10.03 -4.04
C ALA A 51 -1.80 -8.68 -4.55
N PHE A 52 -1.76 -7.64 -3.71
CA PHE A 52 -2.19 -6.29 -4.07
C PHE A 52 -1.34 -5.73 -5.22
N CYS A 53 -0.01 -5.80 -5.13
CA CYS A 53 0.91 -5.29 -6.16
C CYS A 53 0.78 -5.97 -7.52
N ARG A 54 0.18 -7.17 -7.61
CA ARG A 54 -0.10 -7.87 -8.87
C ARG A 54 -1.35 -7.34 -9.60
N ILE A 55 -2.25 -6.66 -8.89
CA ILE A 55 -3.56 -6.23 -9.40
C ILE A 55 -3.55 -4.75 -9.83
N ILE A 56 -2.89 -3.89 -9.04
CA ILE A 56 -2.65 -2.49 -9.40
C ILE A 56 -1.48 -2.36 -10.36
#